data_AF-A0A8C4WX99-F1
#
_entry.id   AF-A0A8C4WX99-F1
#
_cell.length_a   1.000
_cell.length_b   1.000
_cell.length_c   1.000
_cell.angle_alpha   90.00
_cell.angle_beta   90.00
_cell.angle_gamma   90.00
#
_symmetry.space_group_name_H-M   'P 1'
#
loop_
_entity.id
_entity.type
_entity.pdbx_description
1 polymer ?
#
loop_
_entity_poly.entity_id
_entity_poly.type
_entity_poly.pdbx_seq_one_letter_code
_entity_poly.pdbx_strand_id
1 'polypeptide(L)'
;MPISSETLSLALQQSQTMPTHLLDQPSSFATAILGYPETKPPYQVQIWPRETSLPFRNQSFCSPVAFLPSCGQIVRALPAKQVPLDLFHSQGEKSMHYSGYLEVTDLGTQTVKYIGVPNPAEDHPYSGWLARLSEAGFLLAEMEDGTGVITVDTDGRVRTWETETISLQRSLSEWRTMAGAADDRPLQVTVQKDGAGGDVSGPKHGRRDPLNTPHIGGNTWAGGTGGRDTAGLGGIGGPYRLDAGHPVHQVGDADKAAVPEHVRQAAKEMAQKALKDRLRDIGMSPHDAQLYDRFSSAIRPQVQALRLILDGLQARGQERQWLRLQTDGELDEGRLVDGLLGEKAVFRRRGDKPPEPGSPPQQPKRVRLVADVSGSMYRFNGLDGRLERCLQSALLLMEAFHGYGDRIVYDICGHSGDSCDIELVSRNRIPSNDKERLDVLNTMYAHSQFCSSGDSTLPALHHAMSALAHESEHWDERLVLLLSDANLARYGVPPEALANALTAEPTVYAAVLFLGSLGDQAQRLKRVLPAGQSYIAMDTKHIPGILQEIFSSAMLAS
;
A
#
# COMPACT_ATOMS: atom_id res chain seq x y z
N MET A 1 6.36 0.61 -39.51
CA MET A 1 5.12 0.52 -38.69
C MET A 1 4.74 1.91 -38.14
N PRO A 2 3.43 2.22 -37.97
CA PRO A 2 2.98 3.47 -37.35
C PRO A 2 3.22 3.50 -35.84
N ILE A 3 3.76 4.60 -35.29
CA ILE A 3 3.95 4.81 -33.84
C ILE A 3 2.90 5.79 -33.31
N SER A 4 2.58 5.73 -32.02
CA SER A 4 1.76 6.74 -31.34
C SER A 4 2.38 8.14 -31.38
N SER A 5 1.53 9.17 -31.51
CA SER A 5 1.95 10.59 -31.58
C SER A 5 2.60 11.09 -30.29
N GLU A 6 2.25 10.51 -29.15
CA GLU A 6 2.84 10.83 -27.84
C GLU A 6 4.30 10.38 -27.77
N THR A 7 4.58 9.13 -28.12
CA THR A 7 5.94 8.59 -28.12
C THR A 7 6.82 9.26 -29.16
N LEU A 8 6.25 9.64 -30.30
CA LEU A 8 6.92 10.43 -31.31
C LEU A 8 7.31 11.83 -30.79
N SER A 9 6.40 12.48 -30.07
CA SER A 9 6.64 13.81 -29.52
C SER A 9 7.72 13.79 -28.44
N LEU A 10 7.77 12.72 -27.63
CA LEU A 10 8.85 12.46 -26.68
C LEU A 10 10.19 12.21 -27.40
N ALA A 11 10.20 11.34 -28.41
CA ALA A 11 11.40 10.98 -29.15
C ALA A 11 12.05 12.16 -29.89
N LEU A 12 11.22 13.04 -30.46
CA LEU A 12 11.66 14.23 -31.20
C LEU A 12 11.79 15.49 -30.34
N GLN A 13 11.39 15.44 -29.07
CA GLN A 13 11.31 16.58 -28.14
C GLN A 13 10.53 17.78 -28.73
N GLN A 14 9.56 17.49 -29.59
CA GLN A 14 8.74 18.47 -30.31
C GLN A 14 7.33 17.91 -30.46
N SER A 15 6.30 18.76 -30.32
CA SER A 15 4.91 18.36 -30.57
C SER A 15 4.73 18.03 -32.05
N GLN A 16 4.55 16.75 -32.37
CA GLN A 16 4.41 16.27 -33.75
C GLN A 16 3.14 15.42 -33.89
N THR A 17 2.26 15.82 -34.81
CA THR A 17 0.99 15.13 -35.11
C THR A 17 1.02 14.38 -36.44
N MET A 18 2.18 14.34 -37.10
CA MET A 18 2.34 13.72 -38.42
C MET A 18 2.42 12.19 -38.30
N PRO A 19 1.84 11.43 -39.27
CA PRO A 19 2.02 9.98 -39.30
C PRO A 19 3.51 9.65 -39.46
N THR A 20 3.96 8.64 -38.71
CA THR A 20 5.37 8.24 -38.69
C THR A 20 5.51 6.79 -39.09
N HIS A 21 6.43 6.49 -40.01
CA HIS A 21 6.79 5.13 -40.36
C HIS A 21 8.20 4.82 -39.90
N LEU A 22 8.34 3.81 -39.03
CA LEU A 22 9.66 3.24 -38.72
C LEU A 22 10.15 2.33 -39.83
N LEU A 23 11.43 2.49 -40.15
CA LEU A 23 12.19 1.67 -41.07
C LEU A 23 13.41 1.09 -40.37
N ASP A 24 13.71 -0.16 -40.76
CA ASP A 24 14.93 -0.82 -40.37
C ASP A 24 16.06 -0.51 -41.35
N GLN A 25 17.22 -0.05 -40.86
CA GLN A 25 18.43 0.08 -41.66
C GLN A 25 19.66 -0.43 -40.90
N PRO A 26 20.59 -1.16 -41.54
CA PRO A 26 21.79 -1.67 -40.86
C PRO A 26 22.71 -0.58 -40.29
N SER A 27 22.64 0.64 -40.85
CA SER A 27 23.47 1.79 -40.47
C SER A 27 22.84 2.67 -39.39
N SER A 28 21.63 2.37 -38.90
CA SER A 28 20.93 3.17 -37.89
C SER A 28 20.28 2.31 -36.80
N PHE A 29 20.19 2.86 -35.59
CA PHE A 29 19.41 2.27 -34.49
C PHE A 29 17.92 2.37 -34.78
N ALA A 30 17.51 3.49 -35.37
CA ALA A 30 16.17 3.69 -35.89
C ALA A 30 16.21 4.69 -37.05
N THR A 31 15.29 4.54 -38.01
CA THR A 31 15.00 5.55 -39.02
C THR A 31 13.50 5.79 -39.04
N ALA A 32 13.07 7.02 -38.84
CA ALA A 32 11.67 7.42 -38.85
C ALA A 32 11.40 8.35 -40.03
N ILE A 33 10.38 8.02 -40.84
CA ILE A 33 9.86 8.88 -41.90
C ILE A 33 8.59 9.55 -41.37
N LEU A 34 8.63 10.87 -41.30
CA LEU A 34 7.53 11.75 -40.89
C LEU A 34 6.78 12.23 -42.13
N GLY A 35 5.47 11.94 -42.19
CA GLY A 35 4.59 12.31 -43.29
C GLY A 35 4.00 11.09 -44.01
N TYR A 36 3.21 11.36 -45.05
CA TYR A 36 2.56 10.32 -45.83
C TYR A 36 3.47 9.89 -46.99
N PRO A 37 4.16 8.74 -46.91
CA PRO A 37 5.05 8.30 -47.98
C PRO A 37 4.31 8.07 -49.31
N GLU A 38 2.99 7.85 -49.27
CA GLU A 38 2.17 7.51 -50.44
C GLU A 38 1.60 8.73 -51.20
N THR A 39 1.50 9.93 -50.59
CA THR A 39 0.63 11.01 -51.14
C THR A 39 1.33 12.30 -51.62
N LYS A 40 2.67 12.34 -51.65
CA LYS A 40 3.61 13.37 -52.21
C LYS A 40 4.44 14.12 -51.15
N PRO A 41 5.71 14.47 -51.45
CA PRO A 41 6.57 15.26 -50.57
C PRO A 41 5.98 16.64 -50.21
N PRO A 42 6.38 17.24 -49.07
CA PRO A 42 7.57 16.90 -48.28
C PRO A 42 7.33 15.88 -47.16
N TYR A 43 8.20 14.87 -47.09
CA TYR A 43 8.38 14.01 -45.92
C TYR A 43 9.72 14.37 -45.26
N GLN A 44 9.79 14.29 -43.94
CA GLN A 44 11.01 14.51 -43.16
C GLN A 44 11.56 13.16 -42.71
N VAL A 45 12.88 12.96 -42.81
CA VAL A 45 13.53 11.72 -42.37
C VAL A 45 14.39 12.02 -41.16
N GLN A 46 14.10 11.35 -40.04
CA GLN A 46 14.90 11.38 -38.83
C GLN A 46 15.69 10.06 -38.72
N ILE A 47 16.99 10.16 -38.50
CA ILE A 47 17.90 9.00 -38.42
C ILE A 47 18.65 9.05 -37.10
N TRP A 48 18.66 7.93 -36.38
CA TRP A 48 19.54 7.70 -35.22
C TRP A 48 20.70 6.81 -35.67
N PRO A 49 21.85 7.36 -36.06
CA PRO A 49 22.92 6.60 -36.71
C PRO A 49 23.65 5.66 -35.75
N ARG A 50 24.19 4.57 -36.30
CA ARG A 50 25.17 3.70 -35.62
C ARG A 50 26.58 4.11 -36.02
N GLU A 51 27.53 3.93 -35.11
CA GLU A 51 28.96 4.13 -35.42
C GLU A 51 29.49 3.09 -36.40
N THR A 52 29.03 1.83 -36.27
CA THR A 52 29.39 0.72 -37.15
C THR A 52 28.13 0.13 -37.78
N SER A 53 28.10 0.05 -39.11
CA SER A 53 26.97 -0.57 -39.83
C SER A 53 26.97 -2.07 -39.64
N LEU A 54 25.79 -2.63 -39.38
CA LEU A 54 25.60 -4.08 -39.34
C LEU A 54 25.74 -4.68 -40.76
N PRO A 55 26.20 -5.94 -40.88
CA PRO A 55 26.27 -6.61 -42.17
C PRO A 55 24.87 -6.83 -42.75
N PHE A 56 24.64 -6.36 -43.98
CA PHE A 56 23.37 -6.57 -44.66
C PHE A 56 23.27 -8.00 -45.20
N ARG A 57 22.28 -8.77 -44.72
CA ARG A 57 22.00 -10.11 -45.24
C ARG A 57 20.51 -10.23 -45.56
N ASN A 58 20.23 -10.69 -46.79
CA ASN A 58 18.86 -10.92 -47.25
C ASN A 58 18.29 -12.17 -46.55
N GLN A 59 17.67 -11.99 -45.38
CA GLN A 59 17.01 -13.07 -44.66
C GLN A 59 15.58 -13.21 -45.18
N SER A 60 15.28 -14.35 -45.80
CA SER A 60 14.04 -14.56 -46.56
C SER A 60 12.86 -15.06 -45.72
N PHE A 61 13.10 -15.50 -44.48
CA PHE A 61 12.16 -16.33 -43.73
C PHE A 61 11.69 -15.73 -42.39
N CYS A 62 12.53 -15.00 -41.66
CA CYS A 62 12.15 -14.33 -40.41
C CYS A 62 12.81 -12.95 -40.34
N SER A 63 12.06 -11.96 -39.84
CA SER A 63 12.63 -10.64 -39.55
C SER A 63 13.50 -10.74 -38.30
N PRO A 64 14.76 -10.27 -38.33
CA PRO A 64 15.58 -10.15 -37.12
C PRO A 64 15.14 -8.96 -36.24
N VAL A 65 14.10 -8.23 -36.65
CA VAL A 65 13.60 -7.02 -35.98
C VAL A 65 12.12 -7.17 -35.66
N ALA A 66 11.78 -6.90 -34.41
CA ALA A 66 10.42 -6.66 -33.94
C ALA A 66 10.23 -5.16 -33.70
N PHE A 67 9.15 -4.60 -34.22
CA PHE A 67 8.76 -3.22 -33.94
C PHE A 67 7.70 -3.27 -32.85
N LEU A 68 7.85 -2.51 -31.78
CA LEU A 68 6.87 -2.42 -30.69
C LEU A 68 6.29 -1.00 -30.67
N PRO A 69 5.22 -0.73 -31.45
CA PRO A 69 4.79 0.65 -31.68
C PRO A 69 4.02 1.25 -30.51
N SER A 70 3.45 0.42 -29.63
CA SER A 70 2.75 0.85 -28.43
C SER A 70 3.69 1.47 -27.40
N CYS A 71 4.89 0.90 -27.22
CA CYS A 71 5.93 1.43 -26.33
C CYS A 71 7.03 2.24 -27.07
N GLY A 72 6.97 2.33 -28.40
CA GLY A 72 7.94 3.06 -29.23
C GLY A 72 9.36 2.49 -29.19
N GLN A 73 9.46 1.16 -29.08
CA GLN A 73 10.73 0.45 -29.05
C GLN A 73 10.96 -0.33 -30.36
N ILE A 74 12.22 -0.50 -30.72
CA ILE A 74 12.67 -1.37 -31.81
C ILE A 74 13.59 -2.41 -31.20
N VAL A 75 13.24 -3.69 -31.36
CA VAL A 75 14.02 -4.80 -30.81
C VAL A 75 14.66 -5.59 -31.95
N ARG A 76 15.98 -5.72 -31.94
CA ARG A 76 16.74 -6.49 -32.94
C ARG A 76 17.47 -7.66 -32.30
N ALA A 77 17.40 -8.83 -32.92
CA ALA A 77 18.24 -9.97 -32.57
C ALA A 77 19.64 -9.83 -33.19
N LEU A 78 20.68 -9.83 -32.35
CA LEU A 78 22.08 -9.69 -32.75
C LEU A 78 22.94 -10.85 -32.22
N PRO A 79 23.89 -11.37 -33.03
CA PRO A 79 24.93 -12.25 -32.50
C PRO A 79 25.90 -11.48 -31.60
N ALA A 80 26.54 -12.18 -30.66
CA ALA A 80 27.49 -11.57 -29.71
C ALA A 80 28.62 -10.75 -30.36
N LYS A 81 29.02 -11.09 -31.60
CA LYS A 81 30.08 -10.40 -32.35
C LYS A 81 29.68 -9.00 -32.83
N GLN A 82 28.38 -8.69 -32.86
CA GLN A 82 27.84 -7.42 -33.35
C GLN A 82 27.45 -6.47 -32.21
N VAL A 83 27.64 -6.87 -30.96
CA VAL A 83 27.41 -6.03 -29.77
C VAL A 83 28.68 -5.24 -29.45
N PRO A 84 28.58 -3.94 -29.09
CA PRO A 84 29.73 -3.13 -28.71
C PRO A 84 30.58 -3.78 -27.61
N LEU A 85 31.90 -3.82 -27.82
CA LEU A 85 32.84 -4.50 -26.91
C LEU A 85 32.90 -3.85 -25.52
N ASP A 86 32.61 -2.55 -25.44
CA ASP A 86 32.68 -1.76 -24.21
C ASP A 86 31.62 -2.14 -23.16
N LEU A 87 30.59 -2.89 -23.57
CA LEU A 87 29.53 -3.38 -22.69
C LEU A 87 29.92 -4.66 -21.93
N PHE A 88 31.01 -5.31 -22.31
CA PHE A 88 31.54 -6.47 -21.59
C PHE A 88 32.47 -5.98 -20.47
N HIS A 89 31.94 -5.87 -19.25
CA HIS A 89 32.63 -5.30 -18.09
C HIS A 89 33.90 -6.06 -17.63
N SER A 90 34.27 -7.18 -18.26
CA SER A 90 35.57 -7.83 -18.06
C SER A 90 35.96 -8.69 -19.25
N GLN A 91 37.25 -8.74 -19.60
CA GLN A 91 37.81 -9.56 -20.70
C GLN A 91 37.66 -11.09 -20.50
N GLY A 92 36.87 -11.55 -19.52
CA GLY A 92 36.65 -12.96 -19.17
C GLY A 92 35.25 -13.51 -19.50
N GLU A 93 34.21 -12.68 -19.58
CA GLU A 93 32.85 -13.12 -19.96
C GLU A 93 32.69 -13.09 -21.49
N LYS A 94 33.56 -13.80 -22.21
CA LYS A 94 33.28 -14.11 -23.61
C LYS A 94 32.05 -15.02 -23.66
N SER A 95 30.88 -14.47 -23.99
CA SER A 95 29.73 -15.08 -24.69
C SER A 95 29.37 -16.56 -24.46
N MET A 96 29.83 -17.23 -23.40
CA MET A 96 29.67 -18.69 -23.25
C MET A 96 28.29 -19.06 -22.74
N HIS A 97 27.57 -18.11 -22.13
CA HIS A 97 26.25 -18.34 -21.54
C HIS A 97 25.10 -17.83 -22.41
N TYR A 98 25.37 -17.08 -23.47
CA TYR A 98 24.34 -16.47 -24.31
C TYR A 98 24.51 -16.83 -25.78
N SER A 99 23.41 -17.16 -26.46
CA SER A 99 23.39 -17.47 -27.89
C SER A 99 23.50 -16.21 -28.74
N GLY A 100 22.94 -15.11 -28.23
CA GLY A 100 22.97 -13.78 -28.82
C GLY A 100 22.32 -12.77 -27.89
N TYR A 101 22.02 -11.59 -28.41
CA TYR A 101 21.49 -10.45 -27.65
C TYR A 101 20.26 -9.86 -28.33
N LEU A 102 19.33 -9.36 -27.53
CA LEU A 102 18.27 -8.46 -27.95
C LEU A 102 18.76 -7.03 -27.77
N GLU A 103 18.91 -6.31 -28.87
CA GLU A 103 19.15 -4.87 -28.86
C GLU A 103 17.82 -4.14 -28.83
N VAL A 104 17.51 -3.49 -27.70
CA VAL A 104 16.30 -2.72 -27.48
C VAL A 104 16.64 -1.24 -27.64
N THR A 105 16.19 -0.65 -28.74
CA THR A 105 16.27 0.80 -28.99
C THR A 105 14.98 1.45 -28.54
N ASP A 106 15.04 2.27 -27.50
CA ASP A 106 13.90 3.00 -26.94
C ASP A 106 13.94 4.45 -27.40
N LEU A 107 12.97 4.83 -28.26
CA LEU A 107 12.92 6.16 -28.86
C LEU A 107 12.48 7.23 -27.86
N GLY A 108 11.62 6.90 -26.90
CA GLY A 108 11.10 7.86 -25.92
C GLY A 108 12.17 8.28 -24.91
N THR A 109 12.98 7.33 -24.43
CA THR A 109 14.08 7.59 -23.51
C THR A 109 15.42 7.89 -24.20
N GLN A 110 15.48 7.71 -25.53
CA GLN A 110 16.70 7.84 -26.33
C GLN A 110 17.85 6.93 -25.82
N THR A 111 17.50 5.70 -25.42
CA THR A 111 18.47 4.72 -24.89
C THR A 111 18.54 3.46 -25.75
N VAL A 112 19.70 2.82 -25.77
CA VAL A 112 19.90 1.50 -26.37
C VAL A 112 20.37 0.53 -25.28
N LYS A 113 19.70 -0.61 -25.16
CA LYS A 113 20.00 -1.65 -24.16
C LYS A 113 20.25 -2.99 -24.86
N TYR A 114 21.13 -3.81 -24.30
CA TYR A 114 21.44 -5.13 -24.82
C TYR A 114 21.11 -6.18 -23.76
N ILE A 115 20.23 -7.13 -24.10
CA ILE A 115 19.76 -8.19 -23.19
C ILE A 115 20.24 -9.53 -23.73
N GLY A 116 21.02 -10.27 -22.93
CA GLY A 116 21.54 -11.59 -23.34
C GLY A 116 20.46 -12.67 -23.35
N VAL A 117 20.35 -13.41 -24.45
CA VAL A 117 19.47 -14.58 -24.56
C VAL A 117 20.26 -15.83 -24.18
N PRO A 118 19.86 -16.58 -23.12
CA PRO A 118 20.61 -17.74 -22.65
C PRO A 118 20.77 -18.81 -23.73
N ASN A 119 21.91 -19.49 -23.71
CA ASN A 119 22.15 -20.64 -24.58
C ASN A 119 21.11 -21.76 -24.34
N PRO A 120 20.82 -22.55 -25.39
CA PRO A 120 20.12 -23.82 -25.23
C PRO A 120 20.87 -24.71 -24.24
N ALA A 121 20.14 -25.54 -23.50
CA ALA A 121 20.74 -26.47 -22.53
C ALA A 121 21.35 -27.70 -23.22
N GLU A 122 20.85 -28.06 -24.40
CA GLU A 122 21.29 -29.23 -25.15
C GLU A 122 21.70 -28.86 -26.59
N ASP A 123 22.72 -29.53 -27.12
CA ASP A 123 23.12 -29.36 -28.52
C ASP A 123 22.18 -30.15 -29.44
N HIS A 124 21.23 -29.46 -30.07
CA HIS A 124 20.28 -30.09 -30.99
C HIS A 124 20.80 -30.15 -32.45
N PRO A 125 20.49 -31.24 -33.21
CA PRO A 125 20.84 -31.35 -34.64
C PRO A 125 20.22 -30.26 -35.52
N TYR A 126 19.19 -29.55 -35.04
CA TYR A 126 18.56 -28.44 -35.73
C TYR A 126 19.31 -27.10 -35.59
N SER A 127 20.39 -27.04 -34.81
CA SER A 127 21.26 -25.86 -34.70
C SER A 127 21.77 -25.36 -36.05
N GLY A 128 22.16 -26.27 -36.95
CA GLY A 128 22.57 -25.92 -38.32
C GLY A 128 21.44 -25.38 -39.19
N TRP A 129 20.19 -25.80 -38.95
CA TRP A 129 19.02 -25.22 -39.63
C TRP A 129 18.72 -23.82 -39.09
N LEU A 130 18.74 -23.64 -37.76
CA LEU A 130 18.48 -22.35 -37.15
C LEU A 130 19.55 -21.30 -37.51
N ALA A 131 20.83 -21.69 -37.58
CA ALA A 131 21.92 -20.82 -38.02
C ALA A 131 21.78 -20.32 -39.48
N ARG A 132 20.95 -20.97 -40.31
CA ARG A 132 20.57 -20.47 -41.64
C ARG A 132 19.46 -19.43 -41.60
N LEU A 133 18.64 -19.45 -40.56
CA LEU A 133 17.49 -18.56 -40.38
C LEU A 133 17.82 -17.33 -39.54
N SER A 134 18.65 -17.47 -38.51
CA SER A 134 19.03 -16.41 -37.58
C SER A 134 20.50 -16.53 -37.19
N GLU A 135 21.26 -15.44 -37.32
CA GLU A 135 22.66 -15.38 -36.88
C GLU A 135 22.80 -15.31 -35.36
N ALA A 136 21.75 -14.87 -34.65
CA ALA A 136 21.74 -14.76 -33.19
C ALA A 136 21.48 -16.11 -32.48
N GLY A 137 21.20 -17.18 -33.23
CA GLY A 137 20.94 -18.52 -32.67
C GLY A 137 19.57 -18.70 -32.02
N PHE A 138 18.63 -17.77 -32.24
CA PHE A 138 17.22 -17.86 -31.82
C PHE A 138 16.33 -17.09 -32.80
N LEU A 139 15.04 -17.42 -32.82
CA LEU A 139 14.02 -16.65 -33.56
C LEU A 139 13.40 -15.59 -32.66
N LEU A 140 12.98 -14.48 -33.26
CA LEU A 140 12.34 -13.33 -32.59
C LEU A 140 10.95 -13.11 -33.20
N ALA A 141 9.96 -12.85 -32.34
CA ALA A 141 8.61 -12.44 -32.74
C ALA A 141 8.08 -11.35 -31.78
N GLU A 142 7.18 -10.52 -32.29
CA GLU A 142 6.42 -9.55 -31.49
C GLU A 142 5.27 -10.24 -30.75
N MET A 143 4.96 -9.79 -29.54
CA MET A 143 3.76 -10.21 -28.80
C MET A 143 2.52 -9.50 -29.38
N GLU A 144 1.36 -10.17 -29.38
CA GLU A 144 0.11 -9.61 -29.94
C GLU A 144 -0.31 -8.29 -29.26
N ASP A 145 0.02 -8.11 -27.99
CA ASP A 145 -0.23 -6.89 -27.22
C ASP A 145 0.77 -5.74 -27.49
N GLY A 146 1.82 -6.00 -28.27
CA GLY A 146 2.88 -5.05 -28.61
C GLY A 146 3.76 -4.63 -27.42
N THR A 147 3.61 -5.25 -26.24
CA THR A 147 4.30 -4.83 -25.01
C THR A 147 5.69 -5.44 -24.84
N GLY A 148 6.01 -6.46 -25.64
CA GLY A 148 7.23 -7.23 -25.53
C GLY A 148 7.49 -8.12 -26.73
N VAL A 149 8.52 -8.95 -26.60
CA VAL A 149 8.94 -9.89 -27.64
C VAL A 149 9.03 -11.31 -27.12
N ILE A 150 8.90 -12.26 -28.04
CA ILE A 150 9.06 -13.68 -27.78
C ILE A 150 10.31 -14.16 -28.51
N THR A 151 11.16 -14.91 -27.80
CA THR A 151 12.26 -15.65 -28.44
C THR A 151 12.04 -17.15 -28.34
N VAL A 152 12.49 -17.86 -29.37
CA VAL A 152 12.46 -19.33 -29.43
C VAL A 152 13.84 -19.85 -29.78
N ASP A 153 14.38 -20.73 -28.95
CA ASP A 153 15.68 -21.38 -29.16
C ASP A 153 15.57 -22.75 -29.86
N THR A 154 16.70 -23.41 -30.09
CA THR A 154 16.76 -24.74 -30.71
C THR A 154 16.13 -25.85 -29.89
N ASP A 155 15.96 -25.64 -28.58
CA ASP A 155 15.37 -26.61 -27.65
C ASP A 155 13.84 -26.51 -27.61
N GLY A 156 13.27 -25.58 -28.39
CA GLY A 156 11.84 -25.27 -28.36
C GLY A 156 11.41 -24.49 -27.12
N ARG A 157 12.35 -23.89 -26.37
CA ARG A 157 12.00 -23.04 -25.23
C ARG A 157 11.57 -21.68 -25.74
N VAL A 158 10.31 -21.36 -25.43
CA VAL A 158 9.72 -20.05 -25.66
C VAL A 158 10.01 -19.16 -24.45
N ARG A 159 10.63 -18.01 -24.67
CA ARG A 159 10.87 -16.99 -23.63
C ARG A 159 10.13 -15.71 -24.00
N THR A 160 9.38 -15.18 -23.05
CA THR A 160 8.70 -13.88 -23.15
C THR A 160 9.56 -12.81 -22.51
N TRP A 161 9.76 -11.69 -23.20
CA TRP A 161 10.60 -10.59 -22.75
C TRP A 161 9.78 -9.31 -22.68
N GLU A 162 9.56 -8.84 -21.46
CA GLU A 162 9.02 -7.51 -21.21
C GLU A 162 10.16 -6.50 -21.28
N THR A 163 10.00 -5.48 -22.14
CA THR A 163 11.05 -4.48 -22.42
C THR A 163 10.61 -3.05 -22.10
N GLU A 164 9.30 -2.83 -21.93
CA GLU A 164 8.72 -1.56 -21.54
C GLU A 164 8.91 -1.28 -20.03
N THR A 165 9.32 -0.06 -19.70
CA THR A 165 9.59 0.37 -18.32
C THR A 165 8.37 0.26 -17.39
N ILE A 166 7.18 0.66 -17.88
CA ILE A 166 5.93 0.64 -17.08
C ILE A 166 5.52 -0.80 -16.77
N SER A 167 5.51 -1.66 -17.79
CA SER A 167 5.21 -3.08 -17.63
C SER A 167 6.22 -3.76 -16.70
N LEU A 168 7.51 -3.50 -16.86
CA LEU A 168 8.56 -4.02 -15.95
C LEU A 168 8.36 -3.55 -14.50
N GLN A 169 7.96 -2.30 -14.27
CA GLN A 169 7.69 -1.80 -12.92
C GLN A 169 6.47 -2.50 -12.29
N ARG A 170 5.43 -2.77 -13.08
CA ARG A 170 4.24 -3.53 -12.63
C ARG A 170 4.61 -4.98 -12.32
N SER A 171 5.29 -5.67 -13.23
CA SER A 171 5.71 -7.06 -13.03
C SER A 171 6.67 -7.20 -11.84
N LEU A 172 7.56 -6.22 -11.62
CA LEU A 172 8.43 -6.19 -10.44
C LEU A 172 7.66 -5.99 -9.14
N SER A 173 6.63 -5.14 -9.11
CA SER A 173 5.82 -4.93 -7.91
C SER A 173 4.97 -6.16 -7.58
N GLU A 174 4.39 -6.80 -8.59
CA GLU A 174 3.69 -8.08 -8.47
C GLU A 174 4.64 -9.16 -7.95
N TRP A 175 5.84 -9.28 -8.53
CA TRP A 175 6.85 -10.23 -8.09
C TRP A 175 7.30 -9.99 -6.64
N ARG A 176 7.56 -8.73 -6.25
CA ARG A 176 7.91 -8.38 -4.86
C ARG A 176 6.79 -8.74 -3.87
N THR A 177 5.53 -8.61 -4.31
CA THR A 177 4.36 -9.02 -3.53
C THR A 177 4.33 -10.54 -3.36
N MET A 178 4.53 -11.30 -4.45
CA MET A 178 4.57 -12.76 -4.41
C MET A 178 5.74 -13.32 -3.59
N ALA A 179 6.91 -12.69 -3.67
CA ALA A 179 8.11 -13.08 -2.94
C ALA A 179 8.07 -12.69 -1.44
N GLY A 180 7.01 -12.01 -0.99
CA GLY A 180 6.88 -11.55 0.40
C GLY A 180 7.87 -10.44 0.78
N ALA A 181 8.47 -9.77 -0.22
CA ALA A 181 9.44 -8.70 0.01
C ALA A 181 8.80 -7.30 0.08
N ALA A 182 7.54 -7.17 -0.38
CA ALA A 182 6.81 -5.91 -0.37
C ALA A 182 6.10 -5.61 0.96
N ASP A 183 5.77 -6.64 1.75
CA ASP A 183 5.00 -6.52 2.98
C ASP A 183 5.44 -7.60 3.99
N ASP A 184 5.62 -7.24 5.27
CA ASP A 184 5.81 -8.18 6.40
C ASP A 184 4.57 -9.07 6.67
N ARG A 185 3.66 -9.18 5.70
CA ARG A 185 2.53 -10.11 5.75
C ARG A 185 3.07 -11.54 5.61
N PRO A 186 2.71 -12.47 6.51
CA PRO A 186 3.10 -13.86 6.34
C PRO A 186 2.55 -14.38 5.01
N LEU A 187 3.41 -14.99 4.20
CA LEU A 187 3.03 -15.62 2.93
C LEU A 187 1.89 -16.61 3.19
N GLN A 188 0.67 -16.25 2.75
CA GLN A 188 -0.51 -17.07 2.96
C GLN A 188 -0.62 -18.11 1.84
N VAL A 189 -0.23 -19.36 2.15
CA VAL A 189 -0.42 -20.48 1.24
C VAL A 189 -1.87 -20.96 1.36
N THR A 190 -2.70 -20.65 0.35
CA THR A 190 -4.04 -21.23 0.22
C THR A 190 -3.91 -22.62 -0.37
N VAL A 191 -4.00 -23.65 0.46
CA VAL A 191 -3.99 -25.05 -0.01
C VAL A 191 -5.38 -25.40 -0.52
N GLN A 192 -5.55 -25.47 -1.83
CA GLN A 192 -6.74 -26.03 -2.47
C GLN A 192 -6.68 -27.56 -2.38
N LYS A 193 -7.73 -28.17 -1.85
CA LYS A 193 -7.91 -29.63 -1.85
C LYS A 193 -9.09 -29.99 -2.73
N ASP A 194 -8.84 -30.76 -3.77
CA ASP A 194 -9.87 -31.36 -4.61
C ASP A 194 -10.39 -32.65 -3.96
N GLY A 195 -11.72 -32.84 -3.93
CA GLY A 195 -12.35 -34.10 -3.49
C GLY A 195 -12.73 -34.19 -2.01
N ALA A 196 -12.98 -33.07 -1.33
CA ALA A 196 -13.47 -33.04 0.06
C ALA A 196 -15.00 -33.05 0.18
N GLY A 197 -15.72 -33.18 -0.94
CA GLY A 197 -17.18 -33.21 -1.02
C GLY A 197 -17.78 -34.52 -0.49
N GLY A 198 -17.89 -34.66 0.83
CA GLY A 198 -18.83 -35.61 1.42
C GLY A 198 -20.15 -34.92 1.75
N ASP A 199 -21.20 -35.72 1.89
CA ASP A 199 -22.60 -35.28 2.04
C ASP A 199 -22.80 -34.21 3.14
N VAL A 200 -23.63 -33.20 2.85
CA VAL A 200 -23.85 -32.01 3.69
C VAL A 200 -25.18 -32.19 4.41
N SER A 201 -25.13 -32.40 5.73
CA SER A 201 -26.30 -32.81 6.52
C SER A 201 -27.15 -31.64 6.99
N GLY A 202 -26.60 -30.42 6.99
CA GLY A 202 -27.29 -29.19 7.38
C GLY A 202 -26.47 -28.32 8.36
N PRO A 203 -26.68 -27.00 8.35
CA PRO A 203 -25.88 -26.05 9.10
C PRO A 203 -26.05 -26.16 10.62
N LYS A 204 -24.97 -25.98 11.38
CA LYS A 204 -24.92 -25.94 12.85
C LYS A 204 -23.76 -25.07 13.35
N HIS A 205 -23.80 -24.62 14.61
CA HIS A 205 -22.69 -23.84 15.19
C HIS A 205 -21.40 -24.67 15.33
N GLY A 206 -21.51 -25.93 15.73
CA GLY A 206 -20.37 -26.77 16.13
C GLY A 206 -20.09 -26.72 17.63
N ARG A 207 -19.26 -27.63 18.13
CA ARG A 207 -18.79 -27.67 19.52
C ARG A 207 -17.57 -26.75 19.67
N ARG A 208 -17.40 -26.12 20.83
CA ARG A 208 -16.19 -25.33 21.14
C ARG A 208 -15.12 -26.24 21.69
N ASP A 209 -13.91 -26.12 21.17
CA ASP A 209 -12.73 -26.82 21.69
C ASP A 209 -12.12 -26.02 22.85
N PRO A 210 -12.04 -26.59 24.08
CA PRO A 210 -11.39 -25.94 25.21
C PRO A 210 -9.89 -25.65 24.99
N LEU A 211 -9.22 -26.43 24.14
CA LEU A 211 -7.78 -26.31 23.88
C LEU A 211 -7.46 -25.47 22.64
N ASN A 212 -8.49 -24.95 21.95
CA ASN A 212 -8.38 -24.19 20.69
C ASN A 212 -7.39 -24.84 19.69
N THR A 213 -7.44 -26.17 19.54
CA THR A 213 -6.53 -26.87 18.63
C THR A 213 -6.93 -26.65 17.16
N PRO A 214 -5.97 -26.64 16.21
CA PRO A 214 -6.28 -26.42 14.80
C PRO A 214 -7.07 -27.60 14.23
N HIS A 215 -8.34 -27.36 13.87
CA HIS A 215 -9.20 -28.37 13.24
C HIS A 215 -9.33 -28.10 11.74
N ILE A 216 -8.89 -29.07 10.92
CA ILE A 216 -8.95 -29.00 9.46
C ILE A 216 -9.95 -30.05 8.97
N GLY A 217 -11.01 -29.61 8.30
CA GLY A 217 -12.07 -30.49 7.81
C GLY A 217 -13.04 -30.97 8.90
N GLY A 218 -14.00 -31.83 8.50
CA GLY A 218 -15.02 -32.39 9.39
C GLY A 218 -16.16 -31.42 9.71
N ASN A 219 -17.09 -31.85 10.59
CA ASN A 219 -18.31 -31.10 10.94
C ASN A 219 -18.57 -31.01 12.46
N THR A 220 -17.51 -31.07 13.27
CA THR A 220 -17.66 -31.16 14.73
C THR A 220 -17.40 -29.84 15.45
N TRP A 221 -16.41 -29.08 15.01
CA TRP A 221 -15.86 -27.95 15.76
C TRP A 221 -16.28 -26.60 15.18
N ALA A 222 -16.64 -25.67 16.07
CA ALA A 222 -16.86 -24.27 15.75
C ALA A 222 -15.50 -23.59 15.58
N GLY A 223 -15.28 -22.88 14.46
CA GLY A 223 -14.03 -22.19 14.14
C GLY A 223 -13.00 -23.05 13.41
N GLY A 224 -13.38 -24.27 13.00
CA GLY A 224 -12.54 -25.11 12.13
C GLY A 224 -12.38 -24.53 10.73
N THR A 225 -11.32 -24.94 10.04
CA THR A 225 -11.00 -24.49 8.68
C THR A 225 -11.23 -25.60 7.66
N GLY A 226 -11.78 -25.28 6.47
CA GLY A 226 -12.04 -26.28 5.41
C GLY A 226 -13.08 -27.35 5.78
N GLY A 227 -13.91 -27.09 6.80
CA GLY A 227 -14.92 -28.00 7.32
C GLY A 227 -16.24 -28.03 6.55
N ARG A 228 -17.21 -28.77 7.08
CA ARG A 228 -18.57 -28.94 6.55
C ARG A 228 -19.60 -28.67 7.63
N ASP A 229 -20.76 -28.12 7.28
CA ASP A 229 -21.93 -27.88 8.16
C ASP A 229 -21.71 -26.93 9.37
N THR A 230 -20.47 -26.73 9.85
CA THR A 230 -20.16 -25.97 11.06
C THR A 230 -19.78 -24.51 10.77
N ALA A 231 -19.98 -23.61 11.73
CA ALA A 231 -19.50 -22.24 11.63
C ALA A 231 -17.95 -22.22 11.64
N GLY A 232 -17.34 -21.63 10.62
CA GLY A 232 -15.89 -21.71 10.39
C GLY A 232 -15.43 -20.94 9.14
N LEU A 233 -14.16 -21.10 8.76
CA LEU A 233 -13.58 -20.46 7.58
C LEU A 233 -13.24 -21.47 6.48
N GLY A 234 -13.42 -21.09 5.21
CA GLY A 234 -13.00 -21.90 4.05
C GLY A 234 -13.76 -23.21 3.80
N GLY A 235 -14.77 -23.53 4.61
CA GLY A 235 -15.61 -24.73 4.48
C GLY A 235 -16.88 -24.57 3.62
N ILE A 236 -17.73 -25.61 3.61
CA ILE A 236 -19.02 -25.65 2.89
C ILE A 236 -20.21 -25.92 3.83
N GLY A 237 -21.39 -25.38 3.52
CA GLY A 237 -22.63 -25.67 4.27
C GLY A 237 -22.73 -25.09 5.70
N GLY A 238 -21.74 -24.34 6.18
CA GLY A 238 -21.78 -23.67 7.48
C GLY A 238 -22.71 -22.44 7.50
N PRO A 239 -23.29 -22.07 8.66
CA PRO A 239 -24.26 -20.97 8.76
C PRO A 239 -23.62 -19.57 8.66
N TYR A 240 -22.45 -19.36 9.25
CA TYR A 240 -21.74 -18.09 9.25
C TYR A 240 -20.25 -18.31 9.50
N ARG A 241 -19.45 -17.26 9.31
CA ARG A 241 -18.01 -17.29 9.49
C ARG A 241 -17.68 -17.14 10.98
N LEU A 242 -16.78 -17.99 11.45
CA LEU A 242 -16.21 -17.92 12.80
C LEU A 242 -14.71 -18.18 12.65
N ASP A 243 -13.90 -17.20 13.05
CA ASP A 243 -12.44 -17.30 13.02
C ASP A 243 -11.92 -17.71 14.42
N ALA A 244 -11.04 -18.70 14.45
CA ALA A 244 -10.37 -19.19 15.66
C ALA A 244 -8.84 -18.92 15.63
N GLY A 245 -8.35 -18.17 14.64
CA GLY A 245 -6.95 -17.75 14.53
C GLY A 245 -6.02 -18.77 13.86
N HIS A 246 -6.56 -19.71 13.09
CA HIS A 246 -5.81 -20.81 12.47
C HIS A 246 -5.62 -20.63 10.96
N PRO A 247 -4.59 -21.25 10.33
CA PRO A 247 -4.39 -21.22 8.88
C PRO A 247 -5.64 -21.68 8.11
N VAL A 248 -6.10 -20.87 7.15
CA VAL A 248 -7.37 -21.09 6.44
C VAL A 248 -7.19 -22.10 5.30
N HIS A 249 -7.74 -23.29 5.47
CA HIS A 249 -7.89 -24.28 4.40
C HIS A 249 -9.20 -24.05 3.63
N GLN A 250 -9.13 -23.94 2.31
CA GLN A 250 -10.29 -23.67 1.46
C GLN A 250 -10.69 -24.89 0.65
N VAL A 251 -11.98 -25.21 0.68
CA VAL A 251 -12.59 -26.19 -0.23
C VAL A 251 -12.74 -25.56 -1.62
N GLY A 252 -12.59 -26.37 -2.67
CA GLY A 252 -12.72 -25.93 -4.07
C GLY A 252 -14.10 -25.34 -4.39
N ASP A 253 -14.15 -24.46 -5.40
CA ASP A 253 -15.37 -23.73 -5.74
C ASP A 253 -16.47 -24.62 -6.35
N ALA A 254 -16.09 -25.72 -7.02
CA ALA A 254 -17.03 -26.73 -7.50
C ALA A 254 -17.83 -27.36 -6.35
N ASP A 255 -17.17 -27.67 -5.23
CA ASP A 255 -17.79 -28.28 -4.06
C ASP A 255 -18.68 -27.28 -3.29
N LYS A 256 -18.34 -25.98 -3.29
CA LYS A 256 -19.21 -24.91 -2.77
C LYS A 256 -20.48 -24.76 -3.63
N ALA A 257 -20.34 -24.88 -4.94
CA ALA A 257 -21.46 -24.79 -5.89
C ALA A 257 -22.40 -26.00 -5.80
N ALA A 258 -21.87 -27.18 -5.42
CA ALA A 258 -22.62 -28.42 -5.28
C ALA A 258 -23.50 -28.49 -4.01
N VAL A 259 -23.43 -27.51 -3.10
CA VAL A 259 -24.24 -27.49 -1.87
C VAL A 259 -25.74 -27.41 -2.21
N PRO A 260 -26.58 -28.34 -1.70
CA PRO A 260 -28.02 -28.32 -1.94
C PRO A 260 -28.72 -27.03 -1.50
N GLU A 261 -29.73 -26.59 -2.25
CA GLU A 261 -30.42 -25.32 -1.99
C GLU A 261 -31.11 -25.28 -0.61
N HIS A 262 -31.65 -26.41 -0.14
CA HIS A 262 -32.26 -26.50 1.18
C HIS A 262 -31.26 -26.24 2.33
N VAL A 263 -29.99 -26.66 2.17
CA VAL A 263 -28.92 -26.38 3.13
C VAL A 263 -28.53 -24.90 3.08
N ARG A 264 -28.45 -24.30 1.88
CA ARG A 264 -28.18 -22.87 1.72
C ARG A 264 -29.24 -22.00 2.38
N GLN A 265 -30.51 -22.36 2.20
CA GLN A 265 -31.62 -21.66 2.81
C GLN A 265 -31.63 -21.82 4.33
N ALA A 266 -31.42 -23.04 4.86
CA ALA A 266 -31.28 -23.28 6.29
C ALA A 266 -30.08 -22.52 6.89
N ALA A 267 -28.97 -22.40 6.15
CA ALA A 267 -27.77 -21.69 6.59
C ALA A 267 -28.05 -20.19 6.67
N LYS A 268 -28.75 -19.64 5.67
CA LYS A 268 -29.21 -18.26 5.65
C LYS A 268 -30.17 -17.93 6.80
N GLU A 269 -31.11 -18.82 7.10
CA GLU A 269 -32.03 -18.65 8.23
C GLU A 269 -31.32 -18.68 9.58
N MET A 270 -30.39 -19.63 9.77
CA MET A 270 -29.57 -19.71 10.97
C MET A 270 -28.65 -18.48 11.11
N ALA A 271 -28.08 -17.99 10.01
CA ALA A 271 -27.29 -16.76 9.98
C ALA A 271 -28.11 -15.53 10.38
N GLN A 272 -29.33 -15.39 9.84
CA GLN A 272 -30.24 -14.29 10.19
C GLN A 272 -30.66 -14.35 11.65
N LYS A 273 -30.92 -15.54 12.19
CA LYS A 273 -31.25 -15.71 13.60
C LYS A 273 -30.05 -15.35 14.49
N ALA A 274 -28.86 -15.87 14.18
CA ALA A 274 -27.63 -15.55 14.91
C ALA A 274 -27.29 -14.05 14.85
N LEU A 275 -27.50 -13.40 13.71
CA LEU A 275 -27.35 -11.95 13.58
C LEU A 275 -28.34 -11.20 14.47
N LYS A 276 -29.62 -11.58 14.47
CA LYS A 276 -30.65 -10.96 15.33
C LYS A 276 -30.34 -11.12 16.82
N ASP A 277 -29.91 -12.31 17.23
CA ASP A 277 -29.53 -12.59 18.61
C ASP A 277 -28.29 -11.76 18.99
N ARG A 278 -27.28 -11.69 18.11
CA ARG A 278 -26.08 -10.87 18.32
C ARG A 278 -26.39 -9.37 18.40
N LEU A 279 -27.28 -8.87 17.54
CA LEU A 279 -27.73 -7.47 17.58
C LEU A 279 -28.49 -7.16 18.87
N ARG A 280 -29.31 -8.10 19.37
CA ARG A 280 -29.99 -7.98 20.65
C ARG A 280 -29.00 -7.93 21.81
N ASP A 281 -27.98 -8.79 21.80
CA ASP A 281 -26.95 -8.82 22.84
C ASP A 281 -26.15 -7.51 22.90
N ILE A 282 -25.90 -6.89 21.74
CA ILE A 282 -25.19 -5.61 21.61
C ILE A 282 -26.12 -4.40 21.88
N GLY A 283 -27.45 -4.60 21.92
CA GLY A 283 -28.42 -3.52 22.06
C GLY A 283 -28.60 -2.66 20.81
N MET A 284 -28.27 -3.19 19.62
CA MET A 284 -28.45 -2.51 18.33
C MET A 284 -29.80 -2.82 17.68
N SER A 285 -30.43 -1.78 17.12
CA SER A 285 -31.51 -1.96 16.15
C SER A 285 -30.94 -2.39 14.77
N PRO A 286 -31.73 -3.05 13.90
CA PRO A 286 -31.29 -3.33 12.52
C PRO A 286 -30.93 -2.07 11.72
N HIS A 287 -31.57 -0.94 12.03
CA HIS A 287 -31.27 0.36 11.41
C HIS A 287 -29.91 0.90 11.91
N ASP A 288 -29.66 0.81 13.21
CA ASP A 288 -28.39 1.20 13.84
C ASP A 288 -27.22 0.42 13.25
N ALA A 289 -27.39 -0.89 13.05
CA ALA A 289 -26.38 -1.74 12.44
C ALA A 289 -26.05 -1.33 10.99
N GLN A 290 -27.07 -0.99 10.19
CA GLN A 290 -26.85 -0.49 8.82
C GLN A 290 -26.15 0.87 8.82
N LEU A 291 -26.53 1.76 9.74
CA LEU A 291 -25.90 3.06 9.88
C LEU A 291 -24.42 2.94 10.26
N TYR A 292 -24.11 2.07 11.22
CA TYR A 292 -22.72 1.79 11.63
C TYR A 292 -21.91 1.15 10.49
N ASP A 293 -22.48 0.18 9.77
CA ASP A 293 -21.82 -0.48 8.65
C ASP A 293 -21.47 0.52 7.53
N ARG A 294 -22.34 1.50 7.27
CA ARG A 294 -22.05 2.58 6.32
C ARG A 294 -20.80 3.38 6.69
N PHE A 295 -20.62 3.74 7.96
CA PHE A 295 -19.43 4.47 8.40
C PHE A 295 -18.19 3.58 8.46
N SER A 296 -18.30 2.41 9.08
CA SER A 296 -17.18 1.48 9.31
C SER A 296 -16.63 0.89 8.00
N SER A 297 -17.48 0.58 7.01
CA SER A 297 -17.05 0.05 5.71
C SER A 297 -16.15 1.02 4.95
N ALA A 298 -16.42 2.32 5.03
CA ALA A 298 -15.64 3.37 4.36
C ALA A 298 -14.24 3.55 4.95
N ILE A 299 -14.06 3.26 6.25
CA ILE A 299 -12.81 3.46 6.98
C ILE A 299 -12.01 2.18 7.26
N ARG A 300 -12.58 0.99 7.00
CA ARG A 300 -11.95 -0.29 7.34
C ARG A 300 -10.54 -0.46 6.77
N PRO A 301 -10.26 -0.11 5.49
CA PRO A 301 -8.89 -0.12 4.96
C PRO A 301 -7.95 0.83 5.72
N GLN A 302 -8.45 2.00 6.12
CA GLN A 302 -7.69 3.04 6.80
C GLN A 302 -7.39 2.65 8.26
N VAL A 303 -8.32 1.97 8.94
CA VAL A 303 -8.10 1.39 10.28
C VAL A 303 -6.98 0.34 10.22
N GLN A 304 -7.01 -0.54 9.21
CA GLN A 304 -5.93 -1.52 9.01
C GLN A 304 -4.58 -0.85 8.74
N ALA A 305 -4.55 0.15 7.86
CA ALA A 305 -3.33 0.92 7.58
C ALA A 305 -2.76 1.59 8.83
N LEU A 306 -3.61 2.24 9.64
CA LEU A 306 -3.18 2.88 10.87
C LEU A 306 -2.67 1.86 11.90
N ARG A 307 -3.30 0.70 12.04
CA ARG A 307 -2.81 -0.37 12.92
C ARG A 307 -1.42 -0.86 12.50
N LEU A 308 -1.19 -1.08 11.21
CA LEU A 308 0.13 -1.44 10.69
C LEU A 308 1.18 -0.36 10.99
N ILE A 309 0.81 0.91 10.89
CA ILE A 309 1.69 2.03 11.25
C ILE A 309 2.01 2.02 12.75
N LEU A 310 1.01 1.79 13.61
CA LEU A 310 1.19 1.71 15.06
C LEU A 310 2.10 0.54 15.45
N ASP A 311 1.93 -0.63 14.82
CA ASP A 311 2.81 -1.79 14.98
C ASP A 311 4.23 -1.50 14.48
N GLY A 312 4.37 -0.83 13.33
CA GLY A 312 5.67 -0.47 12.75
C GLY A 312 6.44 0.59 13.56
N LEU A 313 5.76 1.60 14.11
CA LEU A 313 6.36 2.59 15.02
C LEU A 313 6.92 1.91 16.28
N GLN A 314 6.29 0.84 16.75
CA GLN A 314 6.76 0.08 17.91
C GLN A 314 8.00 -0.77 17.59
N ALA A 315 8.02 -1.41 16.41
CA ALA A 315 9.17 -2.20 15.98
C ALA A 315 10.46 -1.36 15.90
N ARG A 316 10.35 -0.10 15.45
CA ARG A 316 11.47 0.86 15.45
C ARG A 316 11.96 1.23 16.85
N GLY A 317 11.05 1.32 17.83
CA GLY A 317 11.41 1.55 19.23
C GLY A 317 12.19 0.39 19.86
N GLN A 318 12.08 -0.82 19.29
CA GLN A 318 12.80 -2.03 19.71
C GLN A 318 13.92 -2.44 18.74
N GLU A 319 14.40 -1.52 17.89
CA GLU A 319 15.42 -1.85 16.89
C GLU A 319 16.74 -2.31 17.52
N ARG A 320 17.25 -3.43 17.00
CA ARG A 320 18.55 -4.01 17.34
C ARG A 320 19.67 -3.03 17.05
N GLN A 321 20.34 -2.56 18.10
CA GLN A 321 21.53 -1.74 17.98
C GLN A 321 22.78 -2.63 17.90
N TRP A 322 23.86 -2.06 17.37
CA TRP A 322 25.19 -2.67 17.45
C TRP A 322 25.70 -2.56 18.88
N LEU A 323 25.58 -3.65 19.65
CA LEU A 323 26.22 -3.77 20.95
C LEU A 323 27.74 -3.85 20.71
N ARG A 324 28.48 -2.82 21.11
CA ARG A 324 29.94 -2.78 21.06
C ARG A 324 30.53 -3.49 22.28
N LEU A 325 31.85 -3.66 22.30
CA LEU A 325 32.59 -4.28 23.43
C LEU A 325 32.23 -5.75 23.68
N GLN A 326 31.89 -6.48 22.63
CA GLN A 326 31.59 -7.90 22.71
C GLN A 326 32.87 -8.71 22.49
N THR A 327 32.93 -9.88 23.13
CA THR A 327 34.03 -10.85 22.97
C THR A 327 33.84 -11.77 21.77
N ASP A 328 32.69 -11.69 21.10
CA ASP A 328 32.29 -12.51 19.96
C ASP A 328 31.33 -11.70 19.07
N GLY A 329 31.39 -11.91 17.75
CA GLY A 329 30.61 -11.17 16.76
C GLY A 329 31.42 -10.68 15.56
N GLU A 330 30.93 -9.62 14.91
CA GLU A 330 31.63 -8.98 13.79
C GLU A 330 32.71 -8.03 14.34
N LEU A 331 33.88 -7.97 13.72
CA LEU A 331 34.97 -7.10 14.20
C LEU A 331 34.56 -5.62 14.10
N ASP A 332 34.69 -4.86 15.19
CA ASP A 332 34.46 -3.42 15.19
C ASP A 332 35.70 -2.71 14.62
N GLU A 333 35.62 -2.22 13.38
CA GLU A 333 36.72 -1.54 12.69
C GLU A 333 37.26 -0.34 13.48
N GLY A 334 36.42 0.30 14.31
CA GLY A 334 36.85 1.38 15.20
C GLY A 334 37.79 0.95 16.34
N ARG A 335 37.87 -0.36 16.65
CA ARG A 335 38.69 -0.94 17.73
C ARG A 335 39.80 -1.87 17.24
N LEU A 336 40.18 -1.78 15.96
CA LEU A 336 41.27 -2.57 15.37
C LEU A 336 42.59 -2.44 16.16
N VAL A 337 42.89 -1.23 16.66
CA VAL A 337 44.12 -0.95 17.44
C VAL A 337 44.09 -1.68 18.79
N ASP A 338 42.95 -1.72 19.47
CA ASP A 338 42.79 -2.40 20.76
C ASP A 338 42.87 -3.94 20.60
N GLY A 339 42.41 -4.46 19.45
CA GLY A 339 42.53 -5.88 19.12
C GLY A 339 43.99 -6.29 18.89
N LEU A 340 44.78 -5.43 18.25
CA LEU A 340 46.23 -5.62 18.08
C LEU A 340 46.97 -5.60 19.42
N LEU A 341 46.46 -4.87 20.42
CA LEU A 341 46.98 -4.83 21.79
C LEU A 341 46.51 -6.01 22.66
N GLY A 342 45.74 -6.95 22.08
CA GLY A 342 45.29 -8.17 22.75
C GLY A 342 43.97 -8.03 23.51
N GLU A 343 43.24 -6.92 23.36
CA GLU A 343 41.94 -6.74 23.98
C GLU A 343 40.89 -7.62 23.29
N LYS A 344 40.16 -8.43 24.07
CA LYS A 344 39.19 -9.39 23.53
C LYS A 344 37.83 -8.79 23.18
N ALA A 345 37.51 -7.61 23.72
CA ALA A 345 36.21 -6.93 23.58
C ALA A 345 36.16 -6.03 22.34
N VAL A 346 36.57 -6.54 21.18
CA VAL A 346 36.71 -5.77 19.92
C VAL A 346 35.65 -6.10 18.89
N PHE A 347 34.67 -6.90 19.28
CA PHE A 347 33.58 -7.30 18.41
C PHE A 347 32.31 -6.49 18.69
N ARG A 348 31.47 -6.37 17.69
CA ARG A 348 30.12 -5.83 17.75
C ARG A 348 29.12 -6.90 17.36
N ARG A 349 27.98 -6.94 18.04
CA ARG A 349 26.89 -7.89 17.76
C ARG A 349 25.56 -7.15 17.64
N ARG A 350 24.75 -7.55 16.66
CA ARG A 350 23.34 -7.15 16.63
C ARG A 350 22.60 -7.89 17.74
N GLY A 351 22.14 -7.15 18.73
CA GLY A 351 21.36 -7.68 19.84
C GLY A 351 20.36 -6.67 20.33
N ASP A 352 19.32 -7.16 20.99
CA ASP A 352 18.35 -6.32 21.67
C ASP A 352 19.06 -5.78 22.93
N LYS A 353 19.25 -4.46 23.04
CA LYS A 353 19.81 -3.87 24.25
C LYS A 353 18.68 -3.89 25.29
N PRO A 354 18.76 -4.67 26.39
CA PRO A 354 17.79 -4.51 27.46
C PRO A 354 17.86 -3.05 27.94
N PRO A 355 16.72 -2.42 28.29
CA PRO A 355 16.69 -1.07 28.84
C PRO A 355 17.74 -0.97 29.95
N GLU A 356 18.55 0.09 29.92
CA GLU A 356 19.66 0.24 30.87
C GLU A 356 19.12 0.07 32.31
N PRO A 357 19.79 -0.67 33.20
CA PRO A 357 19.32 -0.81 34.57
C PRO A 357 19.20 0.58 35.23
N GLY A 358 17.97 1.06 35.38
CA GLY A 358 17.67 2.42 35.86
C GLY A 358 16.95 3.33 34.85
N SER A 359 16.78 2.94 33.58
CA SER A 359 15.94 3.68 32.64
C SER A 359 14.47 3.57 33.05
N PRO A 360 13.70 4.67 33.07
CA PRO A 360 12.29 4.63 33.46
C PRO A 360 11.51 3.68 32.54
N PRO A 361 10.52 2.95 33.08
CA PRO A 361 9.63 2.15 32.25
C PRO A 361 8.90 3.04 31.25
N GLN A 362 8.81 2.61 29.98
CA GLN A 362 8.02 3.29 28.95
C GLN A 362 6.59 3.47 29.43
N GLN A 363 6.13 4.72 29.48
CA GLN A 363 4.76 5.05 29.82
C GLN A 363 3.89 5.06 28.56
N PRO A 364 2.58 4.83 28.69
CA PRO A 364 1.67 5.07 27.58
C PRO A 364 1.76 6.49 27.02
N LYS A 365 1.35 6.64 25.76
CA LYS A 365 1.15 7.93 25.09
C LYS A 365 -0.26 8.43 25.36
N ARG A 366 -0.40 9.73 25.54
CA ARG A 366 -1.66 10.39 25.84
C ARG A 366 -2.16 11.16 24.63
N VAL A 367 -3.32 10.79 24.09
CA VAL A 367 -3.91 11.42 22.90
C VAL A 367 -5.29 11.98 23.20
N ARG A 368 -5.54 13.28 22.95
CA ARG A 368 -6.88 13.87 23.01
C ARG A 368 -7.34 14.31 21.63
N LEU A 369 -8.48 13.80 21.19
CA LEU A 369 -9.13 14.28 19.98
C LEU A 369 -10.14 15.38 20.34
N VAL A 370 -9.97 16.55 19.75
CA VAL A 370 -10.89 17.69 19.86
C VAL A 370 -11.65 17.80 18.55
N ALA A 371 -12.95 17.46 18.55
CA ALA A 371 -13.77 17.40 17.35
C ALA A 371 -14.69 18.63 17.21
N ASP A 372 -14.64 19.29 16.06
CA ASP A 372 -15.63 20.31 15.70
C ASP A 372 -17.00 19.65 15.44
N VAL A 373 -17.96 19.94 16.33
CA VAL A 373 -19.38 19.55 16.26
C VAL A 373 -20.26 20.82 16.22
N SER A 374 -19.79 21.86 15.53
CA SER A 374 -20.54 23.09 15.33
C SER A 374 -21.58 23.01 14.20
N GLY A 375 -22.47 24.01 14.14
CA GLY A 375 -23.54 24.06 13.14
C GLY A 375 -23.03 24.22 11.70
N SER A 376 -21.81 24.73 11.48
CA SER A 376 -21.22 24.79 10.14
C SER A 376 -20.89 23.40 9.62
N MET A 377 -20.50 22.47 10.49
CA MET A 377 -20.28 21.07 10.15
C MET A 377 -21.54 20.44 9.59
N TYR A 378 -22.68 20.62 10.27
CA TYR A 378 -23.97 20.10 9.82
C TYR A 378 -24.47 20.78 8.54
N ARG A 379 -24.45 22.12 8.48
CA ARG A 379 -24.97 22.90 7.35
C ARG A 379 -24.25 22.60 6.03
N PHE A 380 -22.93 22.51 6.05
CA PHE A 380 -22.13 22.32 4.85
C PHE A 380 -21.88 20.85 4.52
N ASN A 381 -22.31 19.92 5.37
CA ASN A 381 -22.11 18.49 5.14
C ASN A 381 -22.70 18.01 3.80
N GLY A 382 -23.85 18.53 3.39
CA GLY A 382 -24.46 18.16 2.11
C GLY A 382 -23.68 18.65 0.87
N LEU A 383 -22.76 19.61 1.04
CA LEU A 383 -21.92 20.14 -0.05
C LEU A 383 -20.58 19.44 -0.13
N ASP A 384 -19.90 19.27 1.01
CA ASP A 384 -18.52 18.77 1.01
C ASP A 384 -18.29 17.56 1.91
N GLY A 385 -19.29 17.05 2.65
CA GLY A 385 -19.14 15.88 3.50
C GLY A 385 -18.29 16.07 4.76
N ARG A 386 -18.03 17.30 5.21
CA ARG A 386 -17.11 17.58 6.34
C ARG A 386 -17.53 16.94 7.68
N LEU A 387 -18.83 16.91 7.99
CA LEU A 387 -19.33 16.27 9.21
C LEU A 387 -19.20 14.75 9.11
N GLU A 388 -19.55 14.17 7.96
CA GLU A 388 -19.36 12.75 7.69
C GLU A 388 -17.88 12.35 7.83
N ARG A 389 -16.94 13.16 7.33
CA ARG A 389 -15.51 12.96 7.57
C ARG A 389 -15.11 13.09 9.03
N CYS A 390 -15.67 14.04 9.78
CA CYS A 390 -15.40 14.20 11.22
C CYS A 390 -15.84 12.96 12.01
N LEU A 391 -17.06 12.47 11.75
CA LEU A 391 -17.59 11.24 12.33
C LEU A 391 -16.72 10.02 11.95
N GLN A 392 -16.35 9.89 10.68
CA GLN A 392 -15.46 8.82 10.22
C GLN A 392 -14.07 8.90 10.84
N SER A 393 -13.53 10.10 11.08
CA SER A 393 -12.22 10.31 11.72
C SER A 393 -12.25 9.88 13.19
N ALA A 394 -13.30 10.24 13.93
CA ALA A 394 -13.51 9.80 15.29
C ALA A 394 -13.67 8.27 15.37
N LEU A 395 -14.47 7.69 14.47
CA LEU A 395 -14.66 6.24 14.39
C LEU A 395 -13.36 5.50 14.08
N LEU A 396 -12.56 6.03 13.14
CA LEU A 396 -11.26 5.48 12.78
C LEU A 396 -10.32 5.42 13.99
N LEU A 397 -10.26 6.47 14.81
CA LEU A 397 -9.44 6.47 16.02
C LEU A 397 -9.97 5.49 17.07
N MET A 398 -11.28 5.44 17.29
CA MET A 398 -11.91 4.51 18.24
C MET A 398 -11.66 3.04 17.86
N GLU A 399 -11.73 2.70 16.56
CA GLU A 399 -11.45 1.35 16.07
C GLU A 399 -9.95 1.04 16.02
N ALA A 400 -9.11 1.98 15.58
CA ALA A 400 -7.67 1.77 15.45
C ALA A 400 -7.00 1.56 16.80
N PHE A 401 -7.37 2.35 17.82
CA PHE A 401 -6.80 2.23 19.17
C PHE A 401 -7.40 1.11 20.01
N HIS A 402 -8.47 0.46 19.53
CA HIS A 402 -9.02 -0.70 20.22
C HIS A 402 -7.98 -1.83 20.29
N GLY A 403 -7.63 -2.24 21.52
CA GLY A 403 -6.58 -3.23 21.79
C GLY A 403 -5.20 -2.64 22.10
N TYR A 404 -5.02 -1.31 22.04
CA TYR A 404 -3.76 -0.62 22.34
C TYR A 404 -3.78 0.15 23.68
N GLY A 405 -4.71 -0.17 24.59
CA GLY A 405 -4.93 0.58 25.84
C GLY A 405 -3.71 0.66 26.76
N ASP A 406 -2.85 -0.36 26.75
CA ASP A 406 -1.61 -0.38 27.54
C ASP A 406 -0.56 0.62 27.03
N ARG A 407 -0.74 1.14 25.81
CA ARG A 407 0.25 1.96 25.08
C ARG A 407 -0.28 3.32 24.69
N ILE A 408 -1.57 3.43 24.38
CA ILE A 408 -2.22 4.67 23.96
C ILE A 408 -3.48 4.84 24.80
N VAL A 409 -3.48 5.89 25.61
CA VAL A 409 -4.66 6.32 26.36
C VAL A 409 -5.25 7.53 25.66
N TYR A 410 -6.51 7.38 25.23
CA TYR A 410 -7.20 8.43 24.51
C TYR A 410 -8.54 8.83 25.11
N ASP A 411 -8.94 10.05 24.79
CA ASP A 411 -10.27 10.58 25.04
C ASP A 411 -10.69 11.49 23.87
N ILE A 412 -12.00 11.71 23.74
CA ILE A 412 -12.58 12.51 22.67
C ILE A 412 -13.49 13.56 23.30
N CYS A 413 -13.23 14.82 22.99
CA CYS A 413 -14.07 15.95 23.35
C CYS A 413 -14.55 16.67 22.10
N GLY A 414 -15.75 17.21 22.13
CA GLY A 414 -16.32 18.05 21.08
C GLY A 414 -16.27 19.52 21.47
N HIS A 415 -16.31 20.41 20.48
CA HIS A 415 -16.61 21.82 20.70
C HIS A 415 -17.68 22.31 19.70
N SER A 416 -18.46 23.29 20.13
CA SER A 416 -19.50 23.93 19.33
C SER A 416 -19.69 25.39 19.74
N GLY A 417 -20.71 26.06 19.23
CA GLY A 417 -21.08 27.40 19.69
C GLY A 417 -21.59 27.45 21.14
N ASP A 418 -21.95 26.32 21.74
CA ASP A 418 -22.51 26.27 23.11
C ASP A 418 -21.47 25.93 24.19
N SER A 419 -20.49 25.09 23.86
CA SER A 419 -19.46 24.63 24.80
C SER A 419 -18.12 24.43 24.09
N CYS A 420 -17.03 24.68 24.84
CA CYS A 420 -15.66 24.39 24.42
C CYS A 420 -15.17 23.00 24.86
N ASP A 421 -15.92 22.30 25.70
CA ASP A 421 -15.60 20.95 26.17
C ASP A 421 -16.89 20.14 26.30
N ILE A 422 -17.17 19.31 25.30
CA ILE A 422 -18.28 18.35 25.27
C ILE A 422 -17.65 16.97 25.40
N GLU A 423 -17.76 16.32 26.56
CA GLU A 423 -17.22 14.97 26.75
C GLU A 423 -17.97 13.97 25.84
N LEU A 424 -17.28 13.41 24.86
CA LEU A 424 -17.82 12.39 23.94
C LEU A 424 -17.36 10.99 24.34
N VAL A 425 -16.07 10.85 24.66
CA VAL A 425 -15.45 9.62 25.18
C VAL A 425 -14.52 9.99 26.31
N SER A 426 -14.70 9.37 27.48
CA SER A 426 -13.80 9.55 28.61
C SER A 426 -12.80 8.41 28.73
N ARG A 427 -11.65 8.70 29.37
CA ARG A 427 -10.57 7.72 29.63
C ARG A 427 -11.07 6.45 30.34
N ASN A 428 -12.06 6.61 31.21
CA ASN A 428 -12.63 5.52 32.00
C ASN A 428 -13.75 4.78 31.28
N ARG A 429 -14.25 5.30 30.16
CA ARG A 429 -15.40 4.77 29.43
C ARG A 429 -15.13 4.75 27.93
N ILE A 430 -14.13 3.96 27.55
CA ILE A 430 -13.76 3.73 26.15
C ILE A 430 -14.81 2.81 25.49
N PRO A 431 -15.34 3.16 24.30
CA PRO A 431 -16.35 2.34 23.62
C PRO A 431 -15.76 1.00 23.16
N SER A 432 -16.30 -0.07 23.73
CA SER A 432 -15.83 -1.45 23.57
C SER A 432 -16.49 -2.16 22.39
N ASN A 433 -17.74 -1.81 22.09
CA ASN A 433 -18.56 -2.43 21.06
C ASN A 433 -19.07 -1.41 20.03
N ASP A 434 -19.59 -1.92 18.93
CA ASP A 434 -20.05 -1.11 17.80
C ASP A 434 -21.20 -0.17 18.20
N LYS A 435 -22.02 -0.52 19.20
CA LYS A 435 -23.17 0.28 19.65
C LYS A 435 -22.71 1.49 20.41
N GLU A 436 -21.79 1.31 21.35
CA GLU A 436 -21.18 2.41 22.09
C GLU A 436 -20.47 3.39 21.16
N ARG A 437 -19.74 2.88 20.15
CA ARG A 437 -19.14 3.73 19.11
C ARG A 437 -20.20 4.49 18.33
N LEU A 438 -21.28 3.82 17.91
CA LEU A 438 -22.39 4.47 17.20
C LEU A 438 -23.09 5.53 18.06
N ASP A 439 -23.25 5.29 19.35
CA ASP A 439 -23.88 6.23 20.28
C ASP A 439 -23.02 7.50 20.41
N VAL A 440 -21.69 7.38 20.44
CA VAL A 440 -20.77 8.53 20.35
C VAL A 440 -21.01 9.32 19.05
N LEU A 441 -21.10 8.64 17.90
CA LEU A 441 -21.34 9.30 16.61
C LEU A 441 -22.71 9.99 16.56
N ASN A 442 -23.75 9.37 17.11
CA ASN A 442 -25.09 9.95 17.21
C ASN A 442 -25.08 11.21 18.09
N THR A 443 -24.35 11.17 19.21
CA THR A 443 -24.16 12.34 20.08
C THR A 443 -23.45 13.47 19.34
N MET A 444 -22.35 13.18 18.62
CA MET A 444 -21.66 14.18 17.78
C MET A 444 -22.60 14.79 16.72
N TYR A 445 -23.36 13.94 16.03
CA TYR A 445 -24.31 14.39 15.01
C TYR A 445 -25.41 15.28 15.62
N ALA A 446 -26.01 14.86 16.74
CA ALA A 446 -27.04 15.63 17.43
C ALA A 446 -26.51 16.99 17.91
N HIS A 447 -25.31 17.04 18.49
CA HIS A 447 -24.68 18.31 18.89
C HIS A 447 -24.51 19.24 17.70
N SER A 448 -24.00 18.75 16.57
CA SER A 448 -23.84 19.57 15.36
C SER A 448 -25.15 20.10 14.78
N GLN A 449 -26.26 19.38 14.98
CA GLN A 449 -27.57 19.77 14.49
C GLN A 449 -28.25 20.82 15.36
N PHE A 450 -28.12 20.71 16.69
CA PHE A 450 -28.88 21.50 17.66
C PHE A 450 -28.07 22.58 18.36
N CYS A 451 -26.77 22.72 18.07
CA CYS A 451 -25.95 23.72 18.74
C CYS A 451 -26.25 25.16 18.29
N SER A 452 -25.98 26.13 19.17
CA SER A 452 -26.02 27.54 18.81
C SER A 452 -24.96 27.92 17.77
N SER A 453 -25.22 29.00 17.04
CA SER A 453 -24.23 29.59 16.13
C SER A 453 -23.08 30.22 16.91
N GLY A 454 -21.85 29.76 16.66
CA GLY A 454 -20.64 30.28 17.28
C GLY A 454 -19.46 29.39 16.95
N ASP A 455 -18.25 29.82 17.33
CA ASP A 455 -17.03 29.03 17.25
C ASP A 455 -16.27 29.12 18.56
N SER A 456 -16.04 27.96 19.17
CA SER A 456 -15.27 27.81 20.41
C SER A 456 -13.94 27.09 20.16
N THR A 457 -13.45 27.03 18.91
CA THR A 457 -12.22 26.32 18.53
C THR A 457 -11.01 26.75 19.37
N LEU A 458 -10.78 28.06 19.52
CA LEU A 458 -9.66 28.57 20.32
C LEU A 458 -9.79 28.24 21.82
N PRO A 459 -10.92 28.57 22.49
CA PRO A 459 -11.14 28.15 23.88
C PRO A 459 -11.01 26.64 24.08
N ALA A 460 -11.51 25.83 23.16
CA ALA A 460 -11.45 24.38 23.22
C ALA A 460 -10.01 23.87 23.13
N LEU A 461 -9.21 24.41 22.21
CA LEU A 461 -7.79 24.06 22.08
C LEU A 461 -7.00 24.44 23.34
N HIS A 462 -7.19 25.66 23.85
CA HIS A 462 -6.55 26.09 25.10
C HIS A 462 -6.95 25.22 26.29
N HIS A 463 -8.24 24.89 26.40
CA HIS A 463 -8.73 24.02 27.46
C HIS A 463 -8.12 22.61 27.35
N ALA A 464 -8.11 22.02 26.14
CA ALA A 464 -7.55 20.69 25.89
C ALA A 464 -6.05 20.62 26.20
N MET A 465 -5.28 21.64 25.78
CA MET A 465 -3.85 21.73 26.04
C MET A 465 -3.55 21.91 27.52
N SER A 466 -4.24 22.86 28.18
CA SER A 466 -4.05 23.11 29.61
C SER A 466 -4.43 21.88 30.44
N ALA A 467 -5.55 21.23 30.13
CA ALA A 467 -5.98 20.03 30.83
C ALA A 467 -4.94 18.90 30.73
N LEU A 468 -4.39 18.64 29.54
CA LEU A 468 -3.33 17.64 29.35
C LEU A 468 -2.01 18.02 30.02
N ALA A 469 -1.64 19.30 30.00
CA ALA A 469 -0.41 19.80 30.63
C ALA A 469 -0.45 19.61 32.16
N HIS A 470 -1.61 19.82 32.78
CA HIS A 470 -1.82 19.69 34.23
C HIS A 470 -2.19 18.28 34.71
N GLU A 471 -2.27 17.28 33.81
CA GLU A 471 -2.41 15.89 34.23
C GLU A 471 -1.19 15.48 35.09
N SER A 472 -1.46 14.96 36.30
CA SER A 472 -0.45 14.53 37.27
C SER A 472 0.24 13.22 36.88
N GLU A 473 -0.39 12.44 36.01
CA GLU A 473 0.16 11.22 35.42
C GLU A 473 1.29 11.54 34.44
N HIS A 474 2.36 10.73 34.49
CA HIS A 474 3.49 10.85 33.58
C HIS A 474 3.20 10.05 32.31
N TRP A 475 3.31 10.72 31.17
CA TRP A 475 3.06 10.16 29.84
C TRP A 475 4.31 10.36 29.00
N ASP A 476 4.65 9.39 28.15
CA ASP A 476 5.82 9.51 27.27
C ASP A 476 5.67 10.71 26.31
N GLU A 477 4.46 10.86 25.76
CA GLU A 477 4.09 11.96 24.87
C GLU A 477 2.65 12.38 25.15
N ARG A 478 2.38 13.69 25.01
CA ARG A 478 1.04 14.28 25.14
C ARG A 478 0.68 14.95 23.81
N LEU A 479 -0.39 14.46 23.17
CA LEU A 479 -0.84 14.88 21.85
C LEU A 479 -2.27 15.41 21.91
N VAL A 480 -2.49 16.61 21.36
CA VAL A 480 -3.82 17.15 21.03
C VAL A 480 -4.00 17.14 19.52
N LEU A 481 -5.06 16.50 19.03
CA LEU A 481 -5.47 16.55 17.64
C LEU A 481 -6.79 17.31 17.51
N LEU A 482 -6.77 18.49 16.89
CA LEU A 482 -7.95 19.30 16.62
C LEU A 482 -8.49 19.02 15.22
N LEU A 483 -9.77 18.63 15.10
CA LEU A 483 -10.49 18.53 13.84
C LEU A 483 -11.28 19.83 13.63
N SER A 484 -11.10 20.51 12.49
CA SER A 484 -11.76 21.78 12.21
C SER A 484 -12.24 21.89 10.75
N ASP A 485 -13.28 22.67 10.52
CA ASP A 485 -13.81 22.99 9.19
C ASP A 485 -13.07 24.11 8.44
N ALA A 486 -11.99 24.63 9.04
CA ALA A 486 -11.15 25.73 8.55
C ALA A 486 -11.85 27.10 8.43
N ASN A 487 -13.06 27.26 8.97
CA ASN A 487 -13.89 28.46 8.80
C ASN A 487 -13.68 29.52 9.91
N LEU A 488 -12.44 29.66 10.39
CA LEU A 488 -12.07 30.53 11.53
C LEU A 488 -12.29 32.03 11.24
N ALA A 489 -12.07 32.45 9.99
CA ALA A 489 -12.17 33.86 9.58
C ALA A 489 -13.58 34.44 9.78
N ARG A 490 -14.63 33.59 9.67
CA ARG A 490 -16.02 34.01 9.84
C ARG A 490 -16.34 34.40 11.28
N TYR A 491 -15.59 33.87 12.23
CA TYR A 491 -15.77 34.09 13.66
C TYR A 491 -14.76 35.11 14.22
N GLY A 492 -14.00 35.78 13.35
CA GLY A 492 -13.02 36.78 13.75
C GLY A 492 -11.79 36.19 14.44
N VAL A 493 -11.53 34.90 14.27
CA VAL A 493 -10.35 34.22 14.82
C VAL A 493 -9.17 34.42 13.86
N PRO A 494 -8.14 35.19 14.24
CA PRO A 494 -6.97 35.39 13.38
C PRO A 494 -6.10 34.11 13.37
N PRO A 495 -5.51 33.73 12.22
CA PRO A 495 -4.63 32.56 12.13
C PRO A 495 -3.48 32.55 13.14
N GLU A 496 -2.96 33.73 13.48
CA GLU A 496 -1.89 33.92 14.47
C GLU A 496 -2.34 33.51 15.88
N ALA A 497 -3.61 33.74 16.23
CA ALA A 497 -4.12 33.29 17.52
C ALA A 497 -4.19 31.76 17.58
N LEU A 498 -4.51 31.09 16.47
CA LEU A 498 -4.46 29.62 16.42
C LEU A 498 -3.03 29.10 16.49
N ALA A 499 -2.08 29.73 15.81
CA ALA A 499 -0.66 29.38 15.90
C ALA A 499 -0.13 29.51 17.35
N ASN A 500 -0.50 30.60 18.03
CA ASN A 500 -0.14 30.82 19.43
C ASN A 500 -0.81 29.80 20.35
N ALA A 501 -2.07 29.43 20.08
CA ALA A 501 -2.77 28.41 20.84
C ALA A 501 -2.07 27.05 20.71
N LEU A 502 -1.69 26.62 19.50
CA LEU A 502 -1.00 25.33 19.26
C LEU A 502 0.37 25.21 19.94
N THR A 503 1.00 26.33 20.26
CA THR A 503 2.34 26.39 20.88
C THR A 503 2.30 26.90 22.32
N ALA A 504 1.11 27.05 22.91
CA ALA A 504 0.93 27.63 24.23
C ALA A 504 1.56 26.78 25.35
N GLU A 505 1.53 25.45 25.21
CA GLU A 505 2.03 24.50 26.21
C GLU A 505 3.20 23.69 25.63
N PRO A 506 4.44 23.86 26.11
CA PRO A 506 5.61 23.19 25.54
C PRO A 506 5.66 21.68 25.84
N THR A 507 4.88 21.22 26.83
CA THR A 507 4.83 19.80 27.23
C THR A 507 3.79 18.99 26.44
N VAL A 508 3.01 19.66 25.59
CA VAL A 508 1.91 19.05 24.82
C VAL A 508 2.08 19.41 23.35
N TYR A 509 2.23 18.41 22.50
CA TYR A 509 2.24 18.60 21.06
C TYR A 509 0.81 18.75 20.55
N ALA A 510 0.51 19.82 19.82
CA ALA A 510 -0.81 20.06 19.24
C ALA A 510 -0.74 20.15 17.72
N ALA A 511 -1.71 19.52 17.04
CA ALA A 511 -1.85 19.56 15.58
C ALA A 511 -3.32 19.78 15.18
N VAL A 512 -3.53 20.44 14.04
CA VAL A 512 -4.85 20.70 13.47
C VAL A 512 -5.01 19.95 12.16
N LEU A 513 -6.12 19.24 12.03
CA LEU A 513 -6.55 18.56 10.82
C LEU A 513 -7.80 19.25 10.26
N PHE A 514 -7.63 19.91 9.12
CA PHE A 514 -8.74 20.54 8.40
C PHE A 514 -9.49 19.50 7.57
N LEU A 515 -10.74 19.25 7.95
CA LEU A 515 -11.63 18.28 7.31
C LEU A 515 -12.58 18.91 6.29
N GLY A 516 -12.49 20.21 6.09
CA GLY A 516 -13.25 20.97 5.10
C GLY A 516 -12.49 22.22 4.71
N SER A 517 -12.90 22.84 3.61
CA SER A 517 -12.40 24.15 3.21
C SER A 517 -13.48 24.89 2.44
N LEU A 518 -13.80 26.11 2.85
CA LEU A 518 -14.57 27.05 2.03
C LEU A 518 -13.58 27.80 1.12
N GLY A 519 -13.45 27.33 -0.12
CA GLY A 519 -12.45 27.84 -1.06
C GLY A 519 -11.03 27.39 -0.67
N ASP A 520 -10.09 28.34 -0.58
CA ASP A 520 -8.67 28.13 -0.27
C ASP A 520 -8.31 28.41 1.21
N GLN A 521 -9.29 28.53 2.11
CA GLN A 521 -9.08 28.88 3.51
C GLN A 521 -8.12 27.94 4.23
N ALA A 522 -8.31 26.61 4.09
CA ALA A 522 -7.42 25.63 4.74
C ALA A 522 -5.96 25.74 4.25
N GLN A 523 -5.76 26.02 2.95
CA GLN A 523 -4.42 26.22 2.38
C GLN A 523 -3.76 27.50 2.89
N ARG A 524 -4.53 28.57 3.08
CA ARG A 524 -4.04 29.82 3.67
C ARG A 524 -3.65 29.64 5.13
N LEU A 525 -4.46 28.96 5.92
CA LEU A 525 -4.14 28.63 7.32
C LEU A 525 -2.86 27.80 7.42
N LYS A 526 -2.71 26.77 6.57
CA LYS A 526 -1.49 25.93 6.54
C LYS A 526 -0.20 26.72 6.30
N ARG A 527 -0.25 27.86 5.59
CA ARG A 527 0.93 28.73 5.36
C ARG A 527 1.31 29.58 6.56
N VAL A 528 0.37 29.85 7.47
CA VAL A 528 0.60 30.72 8.65
C VAL A 528 0.89 29.88 9.90
N LEU A 529 0.29 28.71 10.01
CA LEU A 529 0.47 27.82 11.16
C LEU A 529 1.88 27.18 11.18
N PRO A 530 2.39 26.78 12.37
CA PRO A 530 3.71 26.17 12.49
C PRO A 530 3.87 24.90 11.64
N ALA A 531 5.08 24.70 11.13
CA ALA A 531 5.41 23.52 10.35
C ALA A 531 5.20 22.23 11.17
N GLY A 532 4.57 21.23 10.56
CA GLY A 532 4.22 19.97 11.22
C GLY A 532 2.98 20.03 12.12
N GLN A 533 2.34 21.19 12.32
CA GLN A 533 1.15 21.29 13.20
C GLN A 533 -0.16 21.53 12.43
N SER A 534 -0.13 21.55 11.10
CA SER A 534 -1.33 21.79 10.28
C SER A 534 -1.41 20.89 9.05
N TYR A 535 -2.55 20.23 8.92
CA TYR A 535 -2.80 19.19 7.92
C TYR A 535 -4.18 19.39 7.28
N ILE A 536 -4.35 18.88 6.07
CA ILE A 536 -5.60 19.00 5.31
C ILE A 536 -5.98 17.61 4.83
N ALA A 537 -7.18 17.14 5.18
CA ALA A 537 -7.72 15.86 4.74
C ALA A 537 -9.13 16.04 4.17
N MET A 538 -9.20 16.17 2.84
CA MET A 538 -10.48 16.21 2.11
C MET A 538 -11.03 14.79 1.82
N ASP A 539 -10.20 13.76 1.96
CA ASP A 539 -10.55 12.34 1.85
C ASP A 539 -10.00 11.61 3.09
N THR A 540 -10.81 10.73 3.68
CA THR A 540 -10.43 9.94 4.86
C THR A 540 -9.29 8.96 4.58
N LYS A 541 -9.04 8.61 3.31
CA LYS A 541 -7.89 7.80 2.90
C LYS A 541 -6.54 8.39 3.29
N HIS A 542 -6.44 9.72 3.39
CA HIS A 542 -5.18 10.39 3.74
C HIS A 542 -4.96 10.48 5.26
N ILE A 543 -5.99 10.24 6.07
CA ILE A 543 -5.93 10.39 7.54
C ILE A 543 -4.87 9.47 8.17
N PRO A 544 -4.73 8.17 7.81
CA PRO A 544 -3.68 7.32 8.39
C PRO A 544 -2.26 7.85 8.17
N GLY A 545 -1.95 8.30 6.95
CA GLY A 545 -0.64 8.89 6.62
C GLY A 545 -0.40 10.20 7.38
N ILE A 546 -1.41 11.06 7.48
CA ILE A 546 -1.33 12.29 8.27
C ILE A 546 -1.11 11.99 9.76
N LEU A 547 -1.82 11.02 10.32
CA LEU A 547 -1.62 10.60 11.71
C LEU A 547 -0.21 10.04 11.92
N GLN A 548 0.33 9.29 10.98
CA GLN A 548 1.73 8.84 11.02
C GLN A 548 2.71 10.00 11.08
N GLU A 549 2.51 11.02 10.24
CA GLU A 549 3.33 12.24 10.24
C GLU A 549 3.21 13.00 11.57
N ILE A 550 1.99 13.10 12.13
CA ILE A 550 1.73 13.73 13.42
C ILE A 550 2.44 12.98 14.55
N PHE A 551 2.30 11.65 14.62
CA PHE A 551 2.96 10.84 15.64
C PHE A 551 4.49 10.92 15.53
N SER A 552 5.02 10.89 14.31
CA SER A 552 6.47 11.02 14.08
C SER A 552 6.98 12.41 14.48
N SER A 553 6.19 13.45 14.22
CA SER A 553 6.53 14.83 14.59
C SER A 553 6.42 15.07 16.10
N ALA A 554 5.43 14.45 16.76
CA ALA A 554 5.30 14.49 18.21
C ALA A 554 6.50 13.85 18.92
N MET A 555 7.00 12.71 18.41
CA MET A 555 8.23 12.06 18.89
C MET A 555 9.49 12.91 18.70
N LEU A 556 9.53 13.79 17.70
CA LEU A 556 10.68 14.68 17.46
C LEU A 556 10.61 15.97 18.28
N ALA A 557 9.42 16.34 18.75
CA ALA A 557 9.19 17.54 19.54
C ALA A 557 9.35 17.31 21.06
N SER A 558 9.33 16.03 21.50
CA SER A 558 9.50 15.59 22.89
C SER A 558 10.94 15.52 23.37
#